data_AF-A0A8J6Q778-F1
#
_entry.id   AF-A0A8J6Q778-F1
#
_cell.length_a   1.000
_cell.length_b   1.000
_cell.length_c   1.000
_cell.angle_alpha   90.00
_cell.angle_beta   90.00
_cell.angle_gamma   90.00
#
_symmetry.space_group_name_H-M   'P 1'
#
loop_
_entity.id
_entity.type
_entity.pdbx_description
1 polymer ?
#
loop_
_entity_poly.entity_id
_entity_poly.type
_entity_poly.pdbx_seq_one_letter_code
_entity_poly.pdbx_strand_id
1 'polypeptide(L)'
;MIVSDIGTVTVLVILLFGLPILWNAKKNGLWKSLNLIGLIKTINKSLIIQGIIGLVLIPLTWLWNSADFKFDSLITGTTYTYLVIGLFMYLPALGILNLIKLIVEKKLKNENAE
;
A
#
# COMPACT_ATOMS: atom_id res chain seq x y z
N MET A 1 -12.97 -13.54 15.61
CA MET A 1 -11.69 -14.26 15.74
C MET A 1 -10.64 -13.24 16.19
N ILE A 2 -10.19 -13.28 17.44
CA ILE A 2 -9.09 -12.43 17.88
C ILE A 2 -7.82 -13.12 17.38
N VAL A 3 -7.11 -12.48 16.47
CA VAL A 3 -5.90 -13.04 15.85
C VAL A 3 -4.83 -13.14 16.95
N SER A 4 -4.53 -14.38 17.37
CA SER A 4 -3.30 -14.66 18.13
C SER A 4 -2.13 -14.09 17.32
N ASP A 5 -1.26 -13.31 17.94
CA ASP A 5 -0.13 -12.59 17.30
C ASP A 5 -0.47 -11.32 16.51
N ILE A 6 -1.44 -10.52 16.98
CA ILE A 6 -1.78 -9.22 16.35
C ILE A 6 -0.56 -8.29 16.16
N GLY A 7 0.42 -8.34 17.06
CA GLY A 7 1.67 -7.58 16.93
C GLY A 7 2.46 -8.00 15.70
N THR A 8 2.65 -9.30 15.50
CA THR A 8 3.36 -9.85 14.35
C THR A 8 2.63 -9.55 13.04
N VAL A 9 1.30 -9.74 13.02
CA VAL A 9 0.46 -9.41 11.86
C VAL A 9 0.59 -7.93 11.50
N THR A 10 0.55 -7.05 12.50
CA THR A 10 0.68 -5.60 12.29
C THR A 10 2.03 -5.25 11.67
N VAL A 11 3.13 -5.79 12.21
CA VAL A 11 4.48 -5.57 11.66
C VAL A 11 4.57 -6.07 10.22
N LEU A 12 4.03 -7.25 9.92
CA LEU A 12 4.01 -7.80 8.56
C LEU A 12 3.25 -6.89 7.59
N VAL A 13 2.05 -6.44 7.96
CA VAL A 13 1.26 -5.55 7.10
C VAL A 13 1.97 -4.22 6.87
N ILE A 14 2.57 -3.64 7.91
CA ILE A 14 3.39 -2.41 7.77
C ILE A 14 4.54 -2.64 6.79
N LEU A 15 5.24 -3.78 6.85
CA LEU A 15 6.32 -4.09 5.92
C LEU A 15 5.80 -4.29 4.49
N LEU A 16 4.67 -4.99 4.31
CA LEU A 16 4.07 -5.24 3.00
C LEU A 16 3.62 -3.95 2.30
N PHE A 17 3.14 -2.95 3.05
CA PHE A 17 2.86 -1.62 2.48
C PHE A 17 4.11 -0.74 2.38
N GLY A 18 4.94 -0.72 3.42
CA GLY A 18 6.05 0.21 3.59
C GLY A 18 7.25 -0.09 2.68
N LEU A 19 7.63 -1.36 2.50
CA LEU A 19 8.78 -1.72 1.67
C LEU A 19 8.60 -1.27 0.20
N PRO A 20 7.46 -1.53 -0.47
CA PRO A 20 7.22 -0.98 -1.81
C PRO A 20 7.29 0.54 -1.87
N ILE A 21 6.83 1.25 -0.84
CA ILE A 21 6.87 2.72 -0.78
C ILE A 21 8.32 3.20 -0.66
N LEU A 22 9.09 2.67 0.28
CA LEU A 22 10.49 3.02 0.50
C LEU A 22 11.34 2.73 -0.74
N TRP A 23 11.13 1.58 -1.38
CA TRP A 23 11.82 1.20 -2.61
C TRP A 23 11.58 2.22 -3.73
N ASN A 24 10.32 2.54 -4.01
CA ASN A 24 9.98 3.50 -5.05
C ASN A 24 10.39 4.94 -4.69
N ALA A 25 10.38 5.29 -3.40
CA ALA A 25 10.85 6.60 -2.93
C ALA A 25 12.35 6.78 -3.21
N LYS A 26 13.15 5.73 -2.96
CA LYS A 26 14.57 5.70 -3.32
C LYS A 26 14.76 5.81 -4.84
N LYS A 27 14.02 5.00 -5.61
CA LYS A 27 14.11 4.99 -7.09
C LYS A 27 13.72 6.32 -7.73
N ASN A 28 12.75 7.03 -7.15
CA ASN A 28 12.28 8.32 -7.68
C ASN A 28 13.03 9.53 -7.09
N GLY A 29 14.09 9.32 -6.29
CA GLY A 29 14.93 10.40 -5.77
C GLY A 29 14.25 11.29 -4.72
N LEU A 30 13.12 10.86 -4.13
CA LEU A 30 12.36 11.66 -3.15
C LEU A 30 13.16 12.05 -1.91
N TRP A 31 14.17 11.25 -1.55
CA TRP A 31 15.06 11.52 -0.42
C TRP A 31 15.96 12.75 -0.65
N LYS A 32 16.16 13.17 -1.90
CA LYS A 32 16.95 14.37 -2.25
C LYS A 32 16.10 15.63 -2.31
N SER A 33 14.85 15.52 -2.78
CA SER A 33 13.90 16.61 -2.80
C SER A 33 12.48 16.11 -2.55
N LEU A 34 11.93 16.47 -1.40
CA LEU A 34 10.57 16.13 -1.03
C LEU A 34 9.61 17.09 -1.74
N ASN A 35 8.90 16.58 -2.75
CA ASN A 35 7.82 17.28 -3.43
C ASN A 35 6.54 16.43 -3.36
N LEU A 36 5.41 17.05 -3.05
CA LEU A 36 4.09 16.44 -3.01
C LEU A 36 3.77 15.64 -4.29
N ILE A 37 4.04 16.20 -5.47
CA ILE A 37 3.78 15.51 -6.75
C ILE A 37 4.65 14.24 -6.88
N GLY A 38 5.91 14.32 -6.45
CA GLY A 38 6.83 13.19 -6.41
C GLY A 38 6.39 12.10 -5.43
N LEU A 39 5.89 12.52 -4.26
CA LEU A 39 5.35 11.63 -3.23
C LEU A 39 4.14 10.87 -3.76
N ILE A 40 3.17 11.57 -4.35
CA ILE A 40 1.97 10.98 -4.92
C ILE A 40 2.32 10.01 -6.06
N LYS A 41 3.26 10.38 -6.95
CA LYS A 41 3.75 9.47 -8.00
C LYS A 41 4.40 8.21 -7.43
N THR A 42 5.13 8.34 -6.32
CA THR A 42 5.77 7.20 -5.65
C THR A 42 4.76 6.25 -5.06
N ILE A 43 3.79 6.77 -4.29
CA ILE A 43 2.72 5.98 -3.67
C ILE A 43 1.90 5.25 -4.75
N ASN A 44 1.57 5.92 -5.87
CA ASN A 44 0.88 5.29 -7.00
C ASN A 44 1.70 4.16 -7.65
N LYS A 45 3.02 4.32 -7.83
CA LYS A 45 3.87 3.23 -8.35
C LYS A 45 3.91 2.06 -7.37
N SER A 46 3.94 2.33 -6.08
CA SER A 46 3.94 1.30 -5.04
C SER A 46 2.62 0.53 -4.97
N LEU A 47 1.50 1.17 -5.34
CA LEU A 47 0.19 0.51 -5.42
C LEU A 47 0.21 -0.71 -6.35
N ILE A 48 0.96 -0.66 -7.46
CA ILE A 48 1.06 -1.79 -8.39
C ILE A 48 1.70 -3.01 -7.69
N ILE A 49 2.81 -2.78 -6.99
CA ILE A 49 3.51 -3.84 -6.24
C ILE A 49 2.62 -4.36 -5.10
N GLN A 50 1.95 -3.46 -4.39
CA GLN A 50 1.01 -3.80 -3.32
C GLN A 50 -0.20 -4.60 -3.86
N GLY A 51 -0.68 -4.29 -5.06
CA GLY A 51 -1.72 -5.07 -5.73
C GLY A 51 -1.26 -6.48 -6.05
N ILE A 52 -0.03 -6.64 -6.56
CA ILE A 52 0.58 -7.96 -6.81
C ILE A 52 0.73 -8.75 -5.49
N ILE A 53 1.17 -8.09 -4.42
CA ILE A 53 1.26 -8.71 -3.09
C ILE A 53 -0.12 -9.23 -2.65
N GLY A 54 -1.18 -8.43 -2.78
CA GLY A 54 -2.54 -8.84 -2.45
C GLY A 54 -3.02 -10.04 -3.28
N LEU A 55 -2.74 -10.02 -4.59
CA LEU A 55 -3.07 -11.14 -5.50
C LEU A 55 -2.33 -12.43 -5.16
N VAL A 56 -1.14 -12.36 -4.56
CA VAL A 56 -0.38 -13.54 -4.11
C VAL A 56 -0.84 -14.00 -2.73
N LEU A 57 -1.17 -13.09 -1.82
CA LEU A 57 -1.60 -13.43 -0.46
C LEU A 57 -2.92 -14.22 -0.43
N ILE A 58 -3.86 -13.90 -1.32
CA ILE A 58 -5.17 -14.59 -1.42
C ILE A 58 -5.00 -16.11 -1.69
N PRO A 59 -4.37 -16.54 -2.80
CA PRO A 59 -4.18 -17.96 -3.07
C PRO A 59 -3.26 -18.64 -2.05
N LEU A 60 -2.27 -17.91 -1.52
CA LEU A 60 -1.39 -18.45 -0.49
C LEU A 60 -2.15 -18.78 0.80
N THR A 61 -3.10 -17.91 1.19
CA THR A 61 -4.02 -18.16 2.31
C THR A 61 -4.93 -19.36 2.04
N TRP A 62 -5.49 -19.43 0.84
CA TRP A 62 -6.37 -20.53 0.45
C TRP A 62 -5.66 -21.90 0.48
N LEU A 63 -4.42 -21.96 -0.04
CA LEU A 63 -3.59 -23.17 -0.01
C LEU A 63 -3.23 -23.56 1.43
N TRP A 64 -2.87 -22.59 2.28
CA TRP A 64 -2.46 -22.86 3.66
C TRP A 64 -3.60 -23.37 4.52
N ASN A 65 -4.78 -22.75 4.39
CA ASN A 65 -5.99 -23.17 5.09
C ASN A 65 -6.45 -24.57 4.64
N SER A 66 -6.24 -24.92 3.36
CA SER A 66 -6.60 -26.25 2.83
C SER A 66 -5.66 -27.37 3.28
N ALA A 67 -4.44 -27.03 3.71
CA ALA A 67 -3.40 -28.00 4.09
C ALA A 67 -3.27 -28.19 5.62
N ASP A 68 -4.18 -27.62 6.41
CA ASP A 68 -4.31 -27.77 7.88
C ASP A 68 -2.99 -27.47 8.66
N PHE A 69 -2.21 -26.50 8.15
CA PHE A 69 -0.97 -26.10 8.78
C PHE A 69 -1.22 -25.24 10.02
N LYS A 70 -0.48 -25.48 11.11
CA LYS A 70 -0.52 -24.72 12.38
C LYS A 70 -0.26 -23.20 12.28
N PHE A 71 0.16 -22.69 11.12
CA PHE A 71 0.38 -21.26 10.84
C PHE A 71 -0.84 -20.54 10.26
N ASP A 72 -1.99 -21.22 10.19
CA ASP A 72 -3.23 -20.72 9.59
C ASP A 72 -3.64 -19.32 10.12
N SER A 73 -3.53 -19.09 11.44
CA SER A 73 -3.95 -17.80 12.03
C SER A 73 -3.11 -16.59 11.57
N LEU A 74 -1.82 -16.78 11.30
CA LEU A 74 -0.90 -15.68 10.97
C LEU A 74 -1.04 -15.25 9.51
N ILE A 75 -1.06 -16.21 8.58
CA ILE A 75 -1.20 -15.91 7.15
C ILE A 75 -2.61 -15.38 6.88
N THR A 76 -3.65 -16.04 7.40
CA THR A 76 -5.04 -15.59 7.27
C THR A 76 -5.26 -14.22 7.91
N GLY A 77 -4.70 -13.98 9.10
CA GLY A 77 -4.75 -12.69 9.78
C GLY A 77 -4.03 -11.57 9.00
N THR A 78 -2.86 -11.87 8.43
CA THR A 78 -2.09 -10.91 7.61
C THR A 78 -2.84 -10.58 6.33
N THR A 79 -3.32 -11.58 5.60
CA THR A 79 -4.07 -11.37 4.35
C THR A 79 -5.34 -10.56 4.59
N TYR A 80 -6.12 -10.92 5.61
CA TYR A 80 -7.34 -10.19 5.95
C TYR A 80 -7.04 -8.73 6.31
N THR A 81 -6.08 -8.50 7.21
CA THR A 81 -5.72 -7.14 7.65
C THR A 81 -5.16 -6.31 6.49
N TYR A 82 -4.31 -6.93 5.65
CA TYR A 82 -3.75 -6.30 4.47
C TYR A 82 -4.84 -5.86 3.48
N LEU A 83 -5.82 -6.71 3.20
CA LEU A 83 -6.93 -6.40 2.30
C LEU A 83 -7.83 -5.32 2.88
N VAL A 84 -8.17 -5.38 4.17
CA VAL A 84 -9.01 -4.37 4.82
C VAL A 84 -8.34 -3.00 4.78
N ILE A 85 -7.07 -2.91 5.18
CA ILE A 85 -6.31 -1.66 5.13
C ILE A 85 -6.14 -1.19 3.67
N GLY A 86 -5.81 -2.10 2.75
CA GLY A 86 -5.62 -1.78 1.34
C GLY A 86 -6.86 -1.19 0.69
N LEU A 87 -8.00 -1.87 0.83
CA LEU A 87 -9.25 -1.52 0.14
C LEU A 87 -9.99 -0.36 0.81
N PHE A 88 -10.04 -0.32 2.15
CA PHE A 88 -10.91 0.61 2.87
C PHE A 88 -10.17 1.82 3.46
N MET A 89 -8.84 1.78 3.56
CA MET A 89 -8.06 2.91 4.09
C MET A 89 -7.10 3.49 3.04
N TYR A 90 -6.26 2.63 2.48
CA TYR A 90 -5.16 3.05 1.60
C TYR A 90 -5.65 3.52 0.23
N LEU A 91 -6.50 2.75 -0.45
CA LEU A 91 -7.05 3.13 -1.75
C LEU A 91 -7.87 4.44 -1.69
N PRO A 92 -8.79 4.64 -0.73
CA PRO A 92 -9.50 5.92 -0.60
C PRO A 92 -8.56 7.09 -0.36
N ALA A 93 -7.57 6.95 0.53
CA ALA A 93 -6.58 7.99 0.80
C ALA A 93 -5.78 8.36 -0.46
N LEU A 94 -5.36 7.35 -1.24
CA LEU A 94 -4.65 7.58 -2.50
C LEU A 94 -5.53 8.25 -3.56
N GLY A 95 -6.82 7.90 -3.59
CA GLY A 95 -7.81 8.60 -4.43
C GLY A 95 -7.87 10.09 -4.12
N ILE A 96 -7.96 10.45 -2.83
CA ILE A 96 -7.95 11.85 -2.39
C ILE A 96 -6.63 12.53 -2.76
N LEU A 97 -5.49 11.88 -2.54
CA LEU A 97 -4.17 12.41 -2.93
C LEU A 97 -4.09 12.68 -4.44
N ASN A 98 -4.62 11.78 -5.27
CA ASN A 98 -4.67 11.97 -6.71
C ASN A 98 -5.58 13.14 -7.11
N LEU A 99 -6.71 13.36 -6.42
CA LEU A 99 -7.54 14.54 -6.64
C LEU A 99 -6.80 15.83 -6.27
N ILE A 100 -6.10 15.85 -5.13
CA ILE A 100 -5.27 17.00 -4.72
C ILE A 100 -4.21 17.30 -5.78
N LYS A 101 -3.52 16.26 -6.28
CA LYS A 101 -2.53 16.40 -7.35
C LYS A 101 -3.13 17.09 -8.58
N LEU A 102 -4.32 16.68 -9.02
CA LEU A 102 -5.01 17.28 -10.18
C LEU A 102 -5.33 18.76 -9.95
N ILE A 103 -5.80 19.12 -8.75
CA ILE A 103 -6.11 20.52 -8.41
C ILE A 103 -4.84 21.38 -8.43
N VAL A 104 -3.75 20.89 -7.83
CA VAL A 104 -2.46 21.60 -7.78
C VAL A 104 -1.87 21.77 -9.17
N GLU A 105 -1.84 20.70 -9.99
CA GLU A 105 -1.34 20.77 -11.36
C GLU A 105 -2.17 21.74 -12.21
N LYS A 106 -3.49 21.79 -12.03
CA LYS A 106 -4.37 22.74 -12.74
C LYS A 106 -4.12 24.19 -12.33
N LYS A 107 -3.94 24.48 -11.03
CA LYS A 107 -3.62 25.85 -10.57
C LYS A 107 -2.30 26.35 -11.13
N LEU A 108 -1.25 25.54 -11.02
CA LEU A 108 0.08 25.89 -11.53
C LEU A 108 0.07 26.13 -13.05
N LYS A 109 -0.73 25.37 -13.81
CA LYS A 109 -0.85 25.58 -15.25
C LYS A 109 -1.51 26.92 -15.61
N ASN A 110 -2.48 27.37 -14.80
CA ASN A 110 -3.17 28.64 -15.03
C ASN A 110 -2.27 29.84 -14.69
N GLU A 111 -1.47 29.77 -13.63
CA GLU A 111 -0.53 30.84 -13.24
C GLU A 111 0.61 31.05 -14.26
N ASN A 112 0.95 30.04 -15.07
CA ASN A 112 1.97 30.16 -16.11
C ASN A 112 1.41 30.61 -17.49
N ALA A 113 0.09 30.78 -17.59
CA ALA A 113 -0.59 31.18 -18.83
C ALA A 113 -1.02 32.66 -18.83
N GLU A 114 -0.88 33.35 -17.70
CA GLU A 114 -1.01 34.80 -17.51
C GLU A 114 0.37 35.47 -17.52
#